data_AF-A0A1V4AVR1-F1
#
_entry.id   AF-A0A1V4AVR1-F1
#
_cell.length_a   1.000
_cell.length_b   1.000
_cell.length_c   1.000
_cell.angle_alpha   90.00
_cell.angle_beta   90.00
_cell.angle_gamma   90.00
#
_symmetry.space_group_name_H-M   'P 1'
#
loop_
_entity.id
_entity.type
_entity.pdbx_description
1 polymer ?
#
loop_
_entity_poly.entity_id
_entity_poly.type
_entity_poly.pdbx_seq_one_letter_code
_entity_poly.pdbx_strand_id
1 'polypeptide(L)'
;MQSQIARARSFKENKIVINDRLSFQTRIVGDWATHFDKKVVEARVGYCPGIQDNFGILWNGDYTFCCTDYDGRTSTHNYNDTPLQDYLSKEAVQRVVRGFRSLRVVHPYCKQCLGDKNLLNSLVKQVGSIIYFKWIKKR
;
A
#
# COMPACT_ATOMS: atom_id res chain seq x y z
N MET A 1 -10.25 -1.15 -26.64
CA MET A 1 -10.67 -1.75 -25.36
C MET A 1 -10.99 -3.25 -25.46
N GLN A 2 -11.88 -3.70 -26.35
CA GLN A 2 -12.27 -5.13 -26.46
C GLN A 2 -11.09 -6.11 -26.66
N SER A 3 -10.09 -5.75 -27.49
CA SER A 3 -8.90 -6.58 -27.70
C SER A 3 -8.00 -6.72 -26.46
N GLN A 4 -8.02 -5.75 -25.54
CA GLN A 4 -7.28 -5.81 -24.28
C GLN A 4 -7.98 -6.75 -23.29
N ILE A 5 -9.32 -6.69 -23.22
CA ILE A 5 -10.14 -7.54 -22.36
C ILE A 5 -9.96 -9.01 -22.76
N ALA A 6 -10.00 -9.33 -24.06
CA ALA A 6 -9.80 -10.70 -24.55
C ALA A 6 -8.41 -11.29 -24.21
N ARG A 7 -7.43 -10.43 -23.93
CA ARG A 7 -6.07 -10.83 -23.52
C ARG A 7 -5.88 -10.89 -22.01
N ALA A 8 -6.87 -10.42 -21.23
CA ALA A 8 -6.79 -10.47 -19.79
C ALA A 8 -6.76 -11.94 -19.31
N ARG A 9 -5.93 -12.21 -18.30
CA ARG A 9 -5.76 -13.56 -17.72
C ARG A 9 -5.99 -13.52 -16.22
N SER A 10 -6.63 -14.55 -15.69
CA SER A 10 -6.68 -14.80 -14.24
C SER A 10 -5.26 -15.06 -13.71
N PHE A 11 -5.01 -14.70 -12.44
CA PHE A 11 -3.72 -14.90 -11.77
C PHE A 11 -2.53 -14.24 -12.48
N LYS A 12 -2.76 -13.10 -13.14
CA LYS A 12 -1.72 -12.25 -13.72
C LYS A 12 -2.07 -10.79 -13.48
N GLU A 13 -1.06 -9.93 -13.38
CA GLU A 13 -1.31 -8.49 -13.47
C GLU A 13 -1.80 -8.13 -14.87
N ASN A 14 -2.98 -7.51 -14.95
CA ASN A 14 -3.53 -6.98 -16.19
C ASN A 14 -3.68 -5.47 -16.06
N LYS A 15 -3.38 -4.74 -17.15
CA LYS A 15 -3.68 -3.32 -17.28
C LYS A 15 -4.51 -3.13 -18.55
N ILE A 16 -5.74 -2.66 -18.38
CA ILE A 16 -6.67 -2.33 -19.47
C ILE A 16 -6.80 -0.81 -19.47
N VAL A 17 -6.28 -0.17 -20.51
CA VAL A 17 -6.38 1.29 -20.70
C VAL A 17 -7.77 1.61 -21.26
N ILE A 18 -8.52 2.45 -20.53
CA ILE A 18 -9.84 2.93 -20.92
C ILE A 18 -9.67 4.22 -21.74
N ASN A 19 -8.87 5.15 -21.23
CA ASN A 19 -8.42 6.37 -21.93
C ASN A 19 -7.07 6.84 -21.34
N ASP A 20 -6.57 8.00 -21.78
CA ASP A 20 -5.26 8.55 -21.36
C ASP A 20 -5.15 8.84 -19.86
N ARG A 21 -6.28 8.92 -19.14
CA ARG A 21 -6.35 9.25 -17.72
C ARG A 21 -6.95 8.13 -16.87
N LEU A 22 -7.43 7.04 -17.48
CA LEU A 22 -8.15 5.99 -16.78
C LEU A 22 -7.72 4.61 -17.27
N SER A 23 -7.31 3.76 -16.34
CA SER A 23 -7.01 2.36 -16.60
C SER A 23 -7.57 1.48 -15.50
N PHE A 24 -8.07 0.31 -15.89
CA PHE A 24 -8.41 -0.76 -14.97
C PHE A 24 -7.21 -1.68 -14.78
N GLN A 25 -6.87 -2.00 -13.54
CA GLN A 25 -5.75 -2.87 -13.21
C GLN A 25 -6.21 -4.00 -12.28
N THR A 26 -5.71 -5.20 -12.56
CA THR A 26 -5.82 -6.35 -11.65
C THR A 26 -4.44 -6.69 -11.17
N ARG A 27 -4.26 -6.98 -9.89
CA ARG A 27 -2.97 -7.34 -9.30
C ARG A 27 -3.14 -8.55 -8.41
N ILE A 28 -2.11 -9.38 -8.36
CA ILE A 28 -2.04 -10.51 -7.43
C ILE A 28 -1.56 -9.96 -6.09
N VAL A 29 -2.40 -10.10 -5.06
CA VAL A 29 -2.11 -9.65 -3.69
C VAL A 29 -1.69 -10.83 -2.80
N GLY A 30 -0.64 -11.54 -3.24
CA GLY A 30 0.11 -12.57 -2.49
C GLY A 30 -0.66 -13.32 -1.39
N ASP A 31 -0.07 -13.36 -0.20
CA ASP A 31 -0.67 -13.93 1.02
C ASP A 31 -1.40 -12.89 1.87
N TRP A 32 -1.71 -11.72 1.30
CA TRP A 32 -2.18 -10.55 2.02
C TRP A 32 -3.39 -10.82 2.91
N ALA A 33 -4.34 -11.61 2.41
CA ALA A 33 -5.56 -12.00 3.13
C ALA A 33 -5.29 -12.75 4.45
N THR A 34 -4.15 -13.42 4.59
CA THR A 34 -3.78 -14.20 5.79
C THR A 34 -2.52 -13.69 6.48
N HIS A 35 -1.90 -12.62 5.95
CA HIS A 35 -0.64 -12.09 6.47
C HIS A 35 -0.81 -11.51 7.87
N PHE A 36 -1.97 -10.92 8.14
CA PHE A 36 -2.27 -10.22 9.39
C PHE A 36 -2.74 -11.13 10.54
N ASP A 37 -3.12 -12.38 10.24
CA ASP A 37 -3.53 -13.36 11.26
C ASP A 37 -2.34 -14.02 11.97
N LYS A 38 -1.13 -13.84 11.43
CA LYS A 38 0.08 -14.50 11.90
C LYS A 38 0.85 -13.57 12.81
N LYS A 39 1.48 -14.15 13.84
CA LYS A 39 2.50 -13.45 14.61
C LYS A 39 3.73 -13.23 13.71
N VAL A 40 4.07 -11.98 13.48
CA VAL A 40 5.21 -11.58 12.63
C VAL A 40 6.22 -10.76 13.43
N VAL A 41 7.46 -10.76 12.98
CA VAL A 41 8.49 -9.82 13.38
C VAL A 41 8.22 -8.49 12.68
N GLU A 42 7.72 -7.53 13.45
CA GLU A 42 7.42 -6.18 12.99
C GLU A 42 8.64 -5.50 12.33
N ALA A 43 8.41 -4.91 11.17
CA ALA A 43 9.39 -4.06 10.52
C ALA A 43 9.54 -2.73 11.28
N ARG A 44 10.78 -2.25 11.42
CA ARG A 44 11.09 -0.92 11.97
C ARG A 44 11.67 0.01 10.90
N VAL A 45 12.29 -0.58 9.88
CA VAL A 45 12.93 0.11 8.76
C VAL A 45 12.33 -0.43 7.46
N GLY A 46 12.23 0.39 6.42
CA GLY A 46 11.68 -0.05 5.14
C GLY A 46 11.12 1.09 4.32
N TYR A 47 10.66 0.77 3.11
CA TYR A 47 10.05 1.75 2.21
C TYR A 47 8.78 1.19 1.58
N CYS A 48 7.71 1.98 1.61
CA CYS A 48 6.47 1.69 0.91
C CYS A 48 5.98 2.95 0.19
N PRO A 49 5.68 2.89 -1.13
CA PRO A 49 5.11 4.01 -1.85
C PRO A 49 3.62 4.23 -1.56
N GLY A 50 2.98 3.32 -0.81
CA GLY A 50 1.53 3.29 -0.54
C GLY A 50 0.91 4.67 -0.37
N ILE A 51 1.16 5.31 0.78
CA ILE A 51 0.64 6.65 1.14
C ILE A 51 1.42 7.81 0.53
N GLN A 52 2.57 7.54 -0.10
CA GLN A 52 3.42 8.60 -0.69
C GLN A 52 2.93 8.96 -2.09
N ASP A 53 2.51 7.95 -2.85
CA ASP A 53 2.12 8.10 -4.26
C ASP A 53 0.60 7.88 -4.45
N ASN A 54 -0.08 7.27 -3.48
CA ASN A 54 -1.49 6.87 -3.59
C ASN A 54 -2.17 6.95 -2.22
N PHE A 55 -3.49 6.72 -2.19
CA PHE A 55 -4.26 6.42 -0.98
C PHE A 55 -5.51 5.62 -1.40
N GLY A 56 -6.22 5.03 -0.44
CA GLY A 56 -7.49 4.35 -0.67
C GLY A 56 -8.67 5.15 -0.13
N ILE A 57 -9.83 4.98 -0.76
CA ILE A 57 -11.13 5.34 -0.20
C ILE A 57 -11.97 4.06 -0.24
N LEU A 58 -12.42 3.60 0.92
CA LEU A 58 -13.26 2.41 1.04
C LEU A 58 -14.70 2.72 0.65
N TRP A 59 -15.51 1.67 0.44
CA TRP A 59 -16.90 1.80 0.00
C TRP A 59 -17.77 2.61 0.98
N ASN A 60 -17.45 2.60 2.27
CA ASN A 60 -18.12 3.36 3.33
C ASN A 60 -17.58 4.80 3.46
N GLY A 61 -16.58 5.16 2.65
CA GLY A 61 -15.98 6.49 2.60
C GLY A 61 -14.75 6.71 3.47
N ASP A 62 -14.29 5.67 4.17
CA ASP A 62 -13.10 5.75 4.98
C ASP A 62 -11.84 5.90 4.13
N TYR A 63 -10.97 6.83 4.52
CA TYR A 63 -9.65 6.95 3.90
C TYR A 63 -8.69 5.88 4.43
N THR A 64 -7.84 5.33 3.56
CA THR A 64 -6.79 4.38 3.95
C THR A 64 -5.45 4.74 3.32
N PHE A 65 -4.35 4.28 3.93
CA PHE A 65 -3.00 4.61 3.47
C PHE A 65 -2.60 3.90 2.17
N CYS A 66 -3.24 2.79 1.81
CA CYS A 66 -2.92 2.07 0.59
C CYS A 66 -4.11 1.24 0.11
N CYS A 67 -4.17 0.96 -1.19
CA CYS A 67 -5.23 0.17 -1.81
C CYS A 67 -5.34 -1.28 -1.29
N THR A 68 -4.32 -1.78 -0.60
CA THR A 68 -4.33 -3.12 0.00
C THR A 68 -4.93 -3.14 1.40
N ASP A 69 -5.11 -2.00 2.07
CA ASP A 69 -5.78 -1.90 3.37
C ASP A 69 -7.31 -1.96 3.20
N TYR A 70 -7.83 -3.12 2.77
CA TYR A 70 -9.24 -3.32 2.47
C TYR A 70 -10.13 -3.33 3.73
N ASP A 71 -9.54 -3.66 4.89
CA ASP A 71 -10.19 -3.66 6.21
C ASP A 71 -10.17 -2.29 6.90
N GLY A 72 -9.55 -1.27 6.29
CA GLY A 72 -9.51 0.08 6.85
C GLY A 72 -8.72 0.21 8.15
N ARG A 73 -7.70 -0.63 8.36
CA ARG A 73 -6.89 -0.67 9.59
C ARG A 73 -6.03 0.58 9.79
N THR A 74 -5.83 1.36 8.74
CA THR A 74 -5.16 2.66 8.77
C THR A 74 -6.12 3.84 8.76
N SER A 75 -7.43 3.57 8.71
CA SER A 75 -8.44 4.62 8.66
C SER A 75 -8.45 5.46 9.91
N THR A 76 -8.60 6.76 9.69
CA THR A 76 -8.71 7.77 10.76
C THR A 76 -9.80 8.80 10.50
N HIS A 77 -10.26 8.93 9.25
CA HIS A 77 -11.19 9.95 8.80
C HIS A 77 -12.01 9.42 7.62
N ASN A 78 -13.19 10.00 7.40
CA ASN A 78 -14.11 9.68 6.33
C ASN A 78 -14.29 10.88 5.40
N TYR A 79 -14.48 10.65 4.09
CA TYR A 79 -14.62 11.74 3.11
C TYR A 79 -15.88 12.58 3.33
N ASN A 80 -16.92 12.06 3.99
CA ASN A 80 -18.14 12.80 4.27
C ASN A 80 -17.88 14.00 5.19
N ASP A 81 -16.95 13.84 6.14
CA ASP A 81 -16.71 14.83 7.19
C ASP A 81 -15.36 15.57 7.03
N THR A 82 -14.42 15.00 6.27
CA THR A 82 -13.07 15.54 6.12
C THR A 82 -12.72 15.70 4.65
N PRO A 83 -12.58 16.95 4.15
CA PRO A 83 -12.08 17.18 2.81
C PRO A 83 -10.72 16.51 2.58
N LEU A 84 -10.50 15.98 1.38
CA LEU A 84 -9.28 15.23 1.06
C LEU A 84 -8.00 16.01 1.38
N GLN A 85 -7.96 17.32 1.09
CA GLN A 85 -6.78 18.16 1.37
C GLN A 85 -6.48 18.25 2.87
N ASP A 86 -7.53 18.34 3.69
CA ASP A 86 -7.40 18.39 5.15
C ASP A 86 -6.94 17.06 5.70
N TYR A 87 -7.52 15.94 5.20
CA TYR A 87 -7.09 14.59 5.56
C TYR A 87 -5.60 14.39 5.27
N LEU A 88 -5.16 14.68 4.04
CA LEU A 88 -3.76 14.52 3.65
C LEU A 88 -2.83 15.42 4.47
N SER A 89 -3.30 16.57 4.95
CA SER A 89 -2.52 17.49 5.77
C SER A 89 -2.47 17.10 7.26
N LYS A 90 -3.27 16.13 7.72
CA LYS A 90 -3.27 15.70 9.12
C LYS A 90 -1.90 15.18 9.54
N GLU A 91 -1.50 15.55 10.74
CA GLU A 91 -0.21 15.13 11.31
C GLU A 91 -0.08 13.60 11.43
N ALA A 92 -1.19 12.88 11.68
CA ALA A 92 -1.18 11.42 11.68
C ALA A 92 -0.75 10.83 10.32
N VAL A 93 -1.25 11.39 9.22
CA VAL A 93 -0.91 10.97 7.84
C VAL A 93 0.52 11.42 7.51
N GLN A 94 0.83 12.69 7.75
CA GLN A 94 2.13 13.26 7.44
C GLN A 94 3.27 12.61 8.21
N ARG A 95 3.03 12.16 9.45
CA ARG A 95 4.00 11.37 10.22
C ARG A 95 4.36 10.06 9.52
N VAL A 96 3.39 9.37 8.92
CA VAL A 96 3.63 8.11 8.20
C VAL A 96 4.37 8.37 6.89
N VAL A 97 3.98 9.42 6.16
CA VAL A 97 4.67 9.88 4.94
C VAL A 97 6.14 10.20 5.25
N ARG A 98 6.42 11.03 6.26
CA ARG A 98 7.79 11.36 6.70
C ARG A 98 8.55 10.12 7.20
N GLY A 99 7.85 9.22 7.89
CA GLY A 99 8.38 7.92 8.29
C GLY A 99 8.98 7.19 7.10
N PHE A 100 8.17 6.87 6.08
CA PHE A 100 8.66 6.15 4.90
C PHE A 100 9.73 6.92 4.11
N ARG A 101 9.65 8.25 4.01
CA ARG A 101 10.72 9.08 3.40
C ARG A 101 12.06 8.92 4.11
N SER A 102 12.05 8.80 5.43
CA SER A 102 13.22 8.54 6.28
C SER A 102 13.53 7.06 6.49
N LEU A 103 12.89 6.17 5.71
CA LEU A 103 13.00 4.71 5.81
C LEU A 103 12.54 4.12 7.15
N ARG A 104 11.71 4.83 7.91
CA ARG A 104 11.16 4.40 9.21
C ARG A 104 9.70 3.97 9.08
N VAL A 105 9.39 2.77 9.55
CA VAL A 105 8.02 2.24 9.54
C VAL A 105 7.36 2.56 10.89
N VAL A 106 6.52 3.59 10.91
CA VAL A 106 5.97 4.14 12.17
C VAL A 106 4.59 3.59 12.51
N HIS A 107 3.72 3.36 11.51
CA HIS A 107 2.34 2.94 11.74
C HIS A 107 2.26 1.43 12.07
N PRO A 108 1.56 1.00 13.13
CA PRO A 108 1.49 -0.41 13.55
C PRO A 108 1.11 -1.38 12.42
N TYR A 109 0.05 -1.06 11.67
CA TYR A 109 -0.39 -1.89 10.54
C TYR A 109 0.69 -2.02 9.45
N CYS A 110 1.45 -0.95 9.20
CA CYS A 110 2.53 -0.98 8.23
C CYS A 110 3.74 -1.79 8.73
N LYS A 111 4.02 -1.77 10.04
CA LYS A 111 5.06 -2.60 10.66
C LYS A 111 4.76 -4.08 10.50
N GLN A 112 3.49 -4.46 10.66
CA GLN A 112 3.03 -5.82 10.44
C GLN A 112 3.10 -6.20 8.94
N CYS A 113 2.59 -5.34 8.06
CA CYS A 113 2.60 -5.50 6.61
C CYS A 113 4.02 -5.74 6.05
N LEU A 114 4.99 -4.90 6.43
CA LEU A 114 6.39 -5.03 5.98
C LEU A 114 7.18 -6.07 6.79
N GLY A 115 6.64 -6.53 7.91
CA GLY A 115 7.20 -7.62 8.70
C GLY A 115 7.01 -8.99 8.05
N ASP A 116 7.56 -10.01 8.69
CA ASP A 116 7.50 -11.41 8.24
C ASP A 116 7.62 -12.38 9.42
N LYS A 117 7.42 -13.69 9.19
CA LYS A 117 7.34 -14.75 10.21
C LYS A 117 8.60 -14.88 11.08
N ASN A 118 9.77 -14.59 10.53
CA ASN A 118 11.04 -14.70 11.23
C ASN A 118 11.94 -13.49 10.93
N LEU A 119 13.00 -13.36 11.73
CA LEU A 119 13.89 -12.20 11.68
C LEU A 119 14.61 -12.07 10.34
N LEU A 120 15.09 -13.18 9.77
CA LEU A 120 15.81 -13.18 8.50
C LEU A 120 14.92 -12.72 7.36
N ASN A 121 13.72 -13.30 7.22
CA ASN A 121 12.75 -12.91 6.20
C ASN A 121 12.32 -11.46 6.37
N SER A 122 12.07 -11.03 7.61
CA SER A 122 11.71 -9.64 7.90
C SER A 122 12.84 -8.69 7.48
N LEU A 123 14.10 -9.02 7.75
CA LEU A 123 15.25 -8.21 7.34
C LEU A 123 15.38 -8.17 5.80
N VAL A 124 15.26 -9.31 5.13
CA VAL A 124 15.28 -9.39 3.66
C VAL A 124 14.16 -8.55 3.05
N LYS A 125 12.94 -8.63 3.60
CA LYS A 125 11.78 -7.86 3.14
C LYS A 125 11.95 -6.36 3.37
N GLN A 126 12.48 -5.96 4.54
CA GLN A 126 12.77 -4.57 4.86
C GLN A 126 13.81 -3.98 3.89
N VAL A 127 14.96 -4.62 3.72
CA VAL A 127 16.02 -4.17 2.79
C VAL A 127 15.54 -4.24 1.33
N GLY A 128 14.90 -5.34 0.96
CA GLY A 128 14.34 -5.55 -0.37
C GLY A 128 13.31 -4.50 -0.75
N SER A 129 12.46 -4.07 0.19
CA SER A 129 11.48 -2.99 -0.05
C SER A 129 12.18 -1.67 -0.41
N ILE A 130 13.29 -1.36 0.25
CA ILE A 130 14.06 -0.14 -0.01
C ILE A 130 14.70 -0.22 -1.40
N ILE A 131 15.42 -1.31 -1.70
CA ILE A 131 16.10 -1.51 -2.98
C ILE A 131 15.09 -1.50 -4.13
N TYR A 132 14.04 -2.31 -4.03
CA TYR A 132 13.04 -2.46 -5.10
C TYR A 132 12.32 -1.14 -5.38
N PHE A 133 11.73 -0.50 -4.37
CA PHE A 133 10.90 0.67 -4.62
C PHE A 133 11.70 1.95 -4.82
N LYS A 134 12.85 2.13 -4.16
CA LYS A 134 13.62 3.37 -4.25
C LYS A 134 14.62 3.37 -5.41
N TRP A 135 15.18 2.22 -5.76
CA TRP A 135 16.26 2.14 -6.76
C TRP A 135 15.86 1.44 -8.05
N ILE A 136 14.99 0.42 -8.00
CA ILE A 136 14.56 -0.29 -9.21
C ILE A 136 13.34 0.39 -9.85
N LYS A 137 12.25 0.55 -9.10
CA LYS A 137 10.97 1.03 -9.63
C LYS A 137 10.90 2.55 -9.84
N LYS A 138 11.79 3.31 -9.21
CA LYS A 138 11.85 4.78 -9.37
C LYS A 138 12.63 5.21 -10.62
N ARG A 139 13.30 4.28 -11.30
CA ARG A 139 13.82 4.42 -12.67
C ARG A 139 12.75 3.99 -13.66
#